data_AF-A0AAV4CB90-F1
#
_entry.id   AF-A0AAV4CB90-F1
#
_cell.length_a   1.000
_cell.length_b   1.000
_cell.length_c   1.000
_cell.angle_alpha   90.00
_cell.angle_beta   90.00
_cell.angle_gamma   90.00
#
_symmetry.space_group_name_H-M   'P 1'
#
loop_
_entity.id
_entity.type
_entity.pdbx_description
1 polymer ?
#
loop_
_entity_poly.entity_id
_entity_poly.type
_entity_poly.pdbx_seq_one_letter_code
_entity_poly.pdbx_strand_id
1 'polypeptide(L)'
;MSPSPYIFIVSHFADNRLFPFDTDLITESLYWPAIVFYDFSAFISVLLGVTRCACVAMPSQFKSVFTKARKMKLILASFVPPFSLRIPILSVNRVARRTDPDTNVSYVYLAKHNRKAMTRINDVLNRNVLLYINFIIIITCVCVLSFKLRQSSAIRRSHSSTSATNSKQAMKKPDNHGMSSKDMRVIKSVVLVCIIFITSEILFLVYSTARLINPEFDVFAKLHNLFVMSSTISLSCSYLNASVNIFVYYNVNSKYKLLCLSMLRKIKQSNQGKLTYLNTKYSLFTFTVFATNLSDYC
;
A
#
# COMPACT_ATOMS: atom_id res chain seq x y z
N MET A 1 8.41 15.65 -11.07
CA MET A 1 8.80 14.25 -11.31
C MET A 1 9.85 13.87 -10.28
N SER A 2 9.58 12.94 -9.36
CA SER A 2 10.69 12.29 -8.67
C SER A 2 11.50 11.54 -9.75
N PRO A 3 12.83 11.69 -9.82
CA PRO A 3 13.66 10.92 -10.73
C PRO A 3 13.55 9.44 -10.33
N SER A 4 12.72 8.73 -11.07
CA SER A 4 12.57 7.30 -10.92
C SER A 4 13.71 6.60 -11.66
N PRO A 5 14.13 5.40 -11.19
CA PRO A 5 15.15 4.60 -11.85
C PRO A 5 14.85 4.27 -13.33
N TYR A 6 13.58 4.35 -13.77
CA TYR A 6 13.23 4.12 -15.18
C TYR A 6 13.76 5.19 -16.13
N ILE A 7 13.99 6.43 -15.67
CA ILE A 7 14.60 7.49 -16.52
C ILE A 7 16.02 7.07 -16.90
N PHE A 8 16.75 6.44 -15.97
CA PHE A 8 18.11 5.95 -16.19
C PHE A 8 18.15 4.79 -17.19
N ILE A 9 17.16 3.89 -17.12
CA ILE A 9 17.02 2.77 -18.07
C ILE A 9 16.71 3.34 -19.46
N VAL A 10 15.71 4.21 -19.56
CA VAL A 10 15.28 4.77 -20.85
C VAL A 10 16.38 5.62 -21.47
N SER A 11 17.08 6.47 -20.71
CA SER A 11 18.19 7.27 -21.23
C SER A 11 19.38 6.42 -21.67
N HIS A 12 19.72 5.37 -20.92
CA HIS A 12 20.86 4.51 -21.24
C HIS A 12 20.63 3.63 -22.47
N PHE A 13 19.38 3.26 -22.76
CA PHE A 13 19.02 2.49 -23.96
C PHE A 13 18.60 3.37 -25.16
N ALA A 14 18.30 4.66 -24.95
CA ALA A 14 17.88 5.59 -26.01
C ALA A 14 19.05 6.09 -26.88
N ASP A 15 20.25 6.27 -26.32
CA ASP A 15 21.40 6.83 -27.07
C ASP A 15 21.83 5.98 -28.29
N ASN A 16 21.47 4.70 -28.33
CA ASN A 16 21.90 3.78 -29.39
C ASN A 16 20.80 3.39 -30.40
N ARG A 17 19.57 3.93 -30.31
CA ARG A 17 18.49 3.62 -31.26
C ARG A 17 17.61 4.85 -31.55
N LEU A 18 17.48 5.19 -32.84
CA LEU A 18 16.56 6.21 -33.34
C LEU A 18 15.11 5.74 -33.14
N PHE A 19 14.51 5.99 -31.98
CA PHE A 19 13.11 5.64 -31.74
C PHE A 19 12.19 6.57 -32.54
N PRO A 20 11.09 6.07 -33.14
CA PRO A 20 10.14 6.89 -33.90
C PRO A 20 9.24 7.77 -33.00
N PHE A 21 9.44 7.75 -31.68
CA PHE A 21 8.64 8.46 -30.70
C PHE A 21 9.53 9.20 -29.70
N ASP A 22 9.07 10.35 -29.24
CA ASP A 22 9.75 11.12 -28.20
C ASP A 22 9.81 10.34 -26.87
N THR A 23 10.98 10.35 -26.22
CA THR A 23 11.24 9.72 -24.91
C THR A 23 10.28 10.20 -23.83
N ASP A 24 9.84 11.45 -23.92
CA ASP A 24 8.87 12.06 -23.02
C ASP A 24 7.49 11.36 -23.10
N LEU A 25 7.10 10.86 -24.28
CA LEU A 25 5.80 10.19 -24.48
C LEU A 25 5.72 8.90 -23.66
N ILE A 26 6.78 8.07 -23.71
CA ILE A 26 6.85 6.79 -22.98
C ILE A 26 6.88 7.06 -21.46
N THR A 27 7.71 8.02 -21.07
CA THR A 27 7.97 8.39 -19.68
C THR A 27 6.69 8.92 -19.00
N GLU A 28 6.03 9.90 -19.61
CA GLU A 28 4.82 10.51 -19.04
C GLU A 28 3.63 9.53 -19.04
N SER A 29 3.50 8.69 -20.08
CA SER A 29 2.41 7.71 -20.19
C SER A 29 2.46 6.62 -19.11
N LEU A 30 3.64 6.22 -18.67
CA LEU A 30 3.80 5.23 -17.58
C LEU A 30 3.79 5.89 -16.20
N TYR A 31 4.32 7.11 -16.09
CA TYR A 31 4.45 7.82 -14.82
C TYR A 31 3.10 8.15 -14.17
N TRP A 32 2.19 8.77 -14.93
CA TRP A 32 0.93 9.24 -14.36
C TRP A 32 0.03 8.11 -13.85
N PRO A 33 -0.20 7.02 -14.60
CA PRO A 33 -0.95 5.87 -14.09
C PRO A 33 -0.31 5.26 -12.85
N ALA A 34 1.02 5.10 -12.83
CA ALA A 34 1.74 4.57 -11.67
C ALA A 34 1.49 5.41 -10.41
N ILE A 35 1.46 6.74 -10.53
CA ILE A 35 1.13 7.62 -9.42
C ILE A 35 -0.34 7.50 -9.00
N VAL A 36 -1.27 7.40 -9.93
CA VAL A 36 -2.70 7.22 -9.59
C VAL A 36 -2.92 5.93 -8.80
N PHE A 37 -2.25 4.85 -9.19
CA PHE A 37 -2.27 3.59 -8.44
C PHE A 37 -1.61 3.71 -7.07
N TYR A 38 -0.53 4.49 -6.96
CA TYR A 38 0.10 4.79 -5.68
C TYR A 38 -0.86 5.55 -4.74
N ASP A 39 -1.51 6.62 -5.23
CA ASP A 39 -2.50 7.38 -4.47
C ASP A 39 -3.66 6.48 -4.02
N PHE A 40 -4.16 5.62 -4.92
CA PHE A 40 -5.20 4.64 -4.60
C PHE A 40 -4.77 3.68 -3.46
N SER A 41 -3.53 3.19 -3.50
CA SER A 41 -2.96 2.35 -2.43
C SER A 41 -2.89 3.10 -1.09
N ALA A 42 -2.53 4.40 -1.12
CA ALA A 42 -2.51 5.25 0.07
C ALA A 42 -3.92 5.41 0.66
N PHE A 43 -4.93 5.68 -0.17
CA PHE A 43 -6.33 5.76 0.27
C PHE A 43 -6.83 4.45 0.90
N ILE A 44 -6.51 3.30 0.29
CA ILE A 44 -6.83 2.00 0.90
C ILE A 44 -6.15 1.86 2.25
N SER A 45 -4.88 2.25 2.36
CA SER A 45 -4.13 2.16 3.62
C SER A 45 -4.76 3.00 4.73
N VAL A 46 -5.24 4.20 4.41
CA VAL A 46 -6.01 5.05 5.34
C VAL A 46 -7.32 4.36 5.75
N LEU A 47 -8.11 3.86 4.79
CA LEU A 47 -9.36 3.15 5.07
C LEU A 47 -9.15 1.91 5.95
N LEU A 48 -8.07 1.16 5.70
CA LEU A 48 -7.67 0.04 6.54
C LEU A 48 -7.31 0.52 7.94
N GLY A 49 -6.49 1.57 8.07
CA GLY A 49 -6.13 2.18 9.35
C GLY A 49 -7.35 2.58 10.18
N VAL A 50 -8.28 3.34 9.58
CA VAL A 50 -9.55 3.76 10.20
C VAL A 50 -10.37 2.54 10.61
N THR A 51 -10.50 1.53 9.74
CA THR A 51 -11.25 0.29 10.03
C THR A 51 -10.64 -0.44 11.23
N ARG A 52 -9.31 -0.52 11.33
CA ARG A 52 -8.61 -1.16 12.45
C ARG A 52 -8.73 -0.35 13.74
N CYS A 53 -8.80 0.96 13.67
CA CYS A 53 -8.99 1.80 14.84
C CYS A 53 -10.45 1.74 15.33
N ALA A 54 -11.41 1.78 14.40
CA ALA A 54 -12.84 1.67 14.70
C ALA A 54 -13.20 0.31 15.32
N CYS A 55 -12.57 -0.80 14.89
CA CYS A 55 -12.85 -2.11 15.47
C CYS A 55 -12.42 -2.24 16.94
N VAL A 56 -11.46 -1.42 17.39
CA VAL A 56 -11.02 -1.37 18.79
C VAL A 56 -11.78 -0.33 19.59
N ALA A 57 -12.03 0.85 18.99
CA ALA A 57 -12.72 1.94 19.65
C ALA A 57 -14.21 1.65 19.87
N MET A 58 -14.86 0.95 18.93
CA MET A 58 -16.31 0.72 18.89
C MET A 58 -16.64 -0.74 18.52
N PRO A 59 -16.30 -1.73 19.37
CA PRO A 59 -16.47 -3.15 19.03
C PRO A 59 -17.93 -3.57 18.82
N SER A 60 -18.89 -2.98 19.56
CA SER A 60 -20.32 -3.30 19.49
C SER A 60 -20.97 -2.82 18.18
N GLN A 61 -20.58 -1.64 17.72
CA GLN A 61 -21.12 -1.05 16.48
C GLN A 61 -20.35 -1.50 15.24
N PHE A 62 -19.13 -2.01 15.39
CA PHE A 62 -18.29 -2.41 14.25
C PHE A 62 -18.97 -3.40 13.31
N LYS A 63 -19.69 -4.40 13.85
CA LYS A 63 -20.40 -5.40 13.03
C LYS A 63 -21.56 -4.81 12.24
N SER A 64 -22.25 -3.80 12.81
CA SER A 64 -23.38 -3.10 12.19
C SER A 64 -22.91 -2.08 11.15
N VAL A 65 -21.85 -1.33 11.46
CA VAL A 65 -21.31 -0.27 10.59
C VAL A 65 -20.52 -0.87 9.42
N PHE A 66 -19.62 -1.84 9.67
CA PHE A 66 -18.70 -2.41 8.67
C PHE A 66 -19.17 -3.77 8.13
N THR A 67 -20.31 -3.80 7.45
CA THR A 67 -20.75 -4.99 6.70
C THR A 67 -19.86 -5.27 5.49
N LYS A 68 -19.84 -6.52 5.01
CA LYS A 68 -19.01 -6.94 3.85
C LYS A 68 -19.33 -6.11 2.60
N ALA A 69 -20.62 -5.89 2.32
CA ALA A 69 -21.09 -5.11 1.18
C ALA A 69 -20.68 -3.63 1.27
N ARG A 70 -20.76 -3.00 2.45
CA ARG A 70 -20.34 -1.61 2.65
C ARG A 70 -18.83 -1.45 2.48
N LYS A 71 -18.02 -2.39 2.97
CA LYS A 71 -16.56 -2.38 2.78
C LYS A 71 -16.16 -2.51 1.31
N MET A 72 -16.80 -3.40 0.56
CA MET A 72 -16.63 -3.51 -0.90
C MET A 72 -16.95 -2.19 -1.60
N LYS A 73 -18.08 -1.56 -1.26
CA LYS A 73 -18.45 -0.26 -1.83
C LYS A 73 -17.45 0.85 -1.48
N LEU A 74 -16.93 0.88 -0.25
CA LEU A 74 -15.91 1.86 0.17
C LEU A 74 -14.60 1.71 -0.61
N ILE A 75 -14.14 0.47 -0.84
CA ILE A 75 -12.93 0.19 -1.64
C ILE A 75 -13.15 0.58 -3.10
N LEU A 76 -14.33 0.30 -3.66
CA LEU A 76 -14.62 0.68 -5.04
C LEU A 76 -14.75 2.21 -5.16
N ALA A 77 -15.38 2.86 -4.19
CA ALA A 77 -15.52 4.32 -4.15
C ALA A 77 -14.16 5.03 -3.97
N SER A 78 -13.17 4.40 -3.33
CA SER A 78 -11.85 5.01 -3.15
C SER A 78 -11.03 5.13 -4.45
N PHE A 79 -11.47 4.53 -5.55
CA PHE A 79 -10.90 4.78 -6.87
C PHE A 79 -11.25 6.17 -7.42
N VAL A 80 -12.40 6.74 -7.05
CA VAL A 80 -12.89 7.98 -7.66
C VAL A 80 -12.03 9.21 -7.33
N PRO A 81 -11.59 9.44 -6.08
CA PRO A 81 -10.83 10.64 -5.73
C PRO A 81 -9.46 10.76 -6.41
N PRO A 82 -8.60 9.71 -6.43
CA PRO A 82 -7.30 9.77 -7.11
C PRO A 82 -7.40 10.13 -8.59
N PHE A 83 -8.39 9.58 -9.30
CA PHE A 83 -8.62 9.90 -10.70
C PHE A 83 -9.09 11.35 -10.86
N SER A 84 -10.12 11.75 -10.12
CA SER A 84 -10.74 13.07 -10.24
C SER A 84 -9.75 14.21 -9.95
N LEU A 85 -8.91 14.04 -8.93
CA LEU A 85 -7.96 15.06 -8.52
C LEU A 85 -6.73 15.17 -9.45
N ARG A 86 -6.50 14.15 -10.29
CA ARG A 86 -5.39 14.12 -11.27
C ARG A 86 -5.84 14.48 -12.69
N ILE A 87 -7.13 14.69 -12.93
CA ILE A 87 -7.64 15.18 -14.23
C ILE A 87 -6.89 16.45 -14.70
N PRO A 88 -6.66 17.48 -13.87
CA PRO A 88 -6.03 18.71 -14.35
C PRO A 88 -4.64 18.48 -14.93
N ILE A 89 -3.84 17.62 -14.31
CA ILE A 89 -2.48 17.33 -14.77
C ILE A 89 -2.44 16.36 -15.95
N LEU A 90 -3.40 15.44 -16.03
CA LEU A 90 -3.59 14.58 -17.20
C LEU A 90 -4.03 15.37 -18.45
N SER A 91 -4.76 16.47 -18.26
CA SER A 91 -5.25 17.33 -19.35
C SER A 91 -4.18 18.22 -20.00
N VAL A 92 -2.99 18.33 -19.40
CA VAL A 92 -1.87 19.19 -19.88
C VAL A 92 -1.22 18.63 -21.14
N ASN A 93 -1.25 17.32 -21.30
CA ASN A 93 -0.53 16.61 -22.35
C ASN A 93 -1.42 16.47 -23.59
N ARG A 94 -0.99 17.05 -24.71
CA ARG A 94 -1.60 16.81 -26.03
C ARG A 94 -0.60 16.18 -26.97
N VAL A 95 -1.05 15.21 -27.75
CA VAL A 95 -0.25 14.61 -28.82
C VAL A 95 -0.17 15.61 -29.97
N ALA A 96 1.04 16.05 -30.28
CA ALA A 96 1.33 16.96 -31.38
C ALA A 96 2.38 16.34 -32.31
N ARG A 97 2.45 16.82 -33.56
CA ARG A 97 3.45 16.38 -34.54
C ARG A 97 4.43 17.52 -34.78
N ARG A 98 5.73 17.23 -34.74
CA ARG A 98 6.78 18.16 -35.12
C ARG A 98 7.60 17.53 -36.24
N THR A 99 7.94 18.34 -37.23
CA THR A 99 8.87 17.95 -38.28
C THR A 99 10.22 18.54 -37.93
N ASP A 100 11.24 17.69 -37.89
CA ASP A 100 12.61 18.11 -37.68
C ASP A 100 13.10 18.88 -38.93
N PRO A 101 13.51 20.16 -38.80
CA PRO A 101 13.99 20.93 -39.94
C PRO A 101 15.30 20.38 -40.53
N ASP A 102 16.11 19.65 -39.76
CA ASP A 102 17.43 19.18 -40.21
C ASP A 102 17.36 17.80 -40.89
N THR A 103 16.43 16.94 -40.45
CA THR A 103 16.30 15.56 -40.96
C THR A 103 15.04 15.34 -41.82
N ASN A 104 14.13 16.31 -41.90
CA ASN A 104 12.81 16.21 -42.57
C ASN A 104 11.93 15.04 -42.08
N VAL A 105 12.27 14.42 -40.95
CA VAL A 105 11.48 13.35 -40.35
C VAL A 105 10.43 13.98 -39.44
N SER A 106 9.17 13.54 -39.60
CA SER A 106 8.08 13.93 -38.71
C SER A 106 7.96 12.94 -37.56
N TYR A 107 8.09 13.42 -36.32
CA TYR A 107 7.91 12.61 -35.11
C TYR A 107 6.77 13.15 -34.24
N VAL A 108 6.22 12.26 -33.43
CA VAL A 108 5.13 12.57 -32.49
C VAL A 108 5.75 12.96 -31.15
N TYR A 109 5.34 14.11 -30.62
CA TYR A 109 5.82 14.64 -29.34
C TYR A 109 4.65 15.07 -28.44
N LEU A 110 4.92 15.22 -27.14
CA LEU A 110 3.94 15.70 -26.16
C LEU A 110 4.01 17.23 -26.05
N ALA A 111 3.03 17.93 -26.65
CA ALA A 111 2.85 19.35 -26.39
C ALA A 111 2.25 19.55 -25.00
N LYS A 112 2.90 20.39 -24.17
CA LYS A 112 2.51 20.65 -22.78
C LYS A 112 2.00 22.09 -22.65
N HIS A 113 0.69 22.30 -22.51
CA HIS A 113 0.10 23.64 -22.37
C HIS A 113 -0.18 23.98 -20.89
N ASN A 114 0.14 25.19 -20.44
CA ASN A 114 -0.05 25.65 -19.04
C ASN A 114 0.55 24.72 -17.96
N ARG A 115 1.59 23.95 -18.31
CA ARG A 115 2.24 22.96 -17.44
C ARG A 115 2.61 23.52 -16.07
N LYS A 116 3.22 24.71 -16.01
CA LYS A 116 3.66 25.32 -14.73
C LYS A 116 2.49 25.57 -13.77
N ALA A 117 1.38 26.10 -14.27
CA ALA A 117 0.19 26.37 -13.47
C ALA A 117 -0.46 25.07 -12.97
N MET A 118 -0.62 24.09 -13.86
CA MET A 118 -1.23 22.79 -13.52
C MET A 118 -0.36 21.95 -12.59
N THR A 119 0.96 21.97 -12.76
CA THR A 119 1.90 21.34 -11.81
C THR A 119 1.81 22.01 -10.43
N ARG A 120 1.73 23.34 -10.36
CA ARG A 120 1.56 24.05 -9.08
C ARG A 120 0.25 23.65 -8.38
N ILE A 121 -0.86 23.60 -9.11
CA ILE A 121 -2.16 23.16 -8.57
C ILE A 121 -2.08 21.73 -8.04
N ASN A 122 -1.48 20.82 -8.82
CA ASN A 122 -1.29 19.43 -8.40
C ASN A 122 -0.38 19.33 -7.15
N ASP A 123 0.68 20.13 -7.08
CA ASP A 123 1.59 20.13 -5.95
C ASP A 123 0.91 20.64 -4.67
N VAL A 124 0.06 21.65 -4.77
CA VAL A 124 -0.70 22.17 -3.63
C VAL A 124 -1.80 21.18 -3.20
N LEU A 125 -2.66 20.75 -4.12
CA LEU A 125 -3.83 19.93 -3.78
C LEU A 125 -3.45 18.48 -3.46
N ASN A 126 -2.77 17.81 -4.38
CA ASN A 126 -2.50 16.38 -4.27
C ASN A 126 -1.26 16.11 -3.42
N ARG A 127 -0.19 16.89 -3.59
CA ARG A 127 1.08 16.64 -2.89
C ARG A 127 1.18 17.33 -1.54
N ASN A 128 0.25 18.21 -1.16
CA ASN A 128 0.24 18.82 0.16
C ASN A 128 -1.11 18.62 0.86
N VAL A 129 -2.18 19.31 0.45
CA VAL A 129 -3.46 19.34 1.19
C VAL A 129 -3.98 17.93 1.48
N LEU A 130 -4.06 17.07 0.47
CA LEU A 130 -4.58 15.71 0.62
C LEU A 130 -3.72 14.83 1.53
N LEU A 131 -2.39 14.95 1.43
CA LEU A 131 -1.46 14.21 2.28
C LEU A 131 -1.54 14.65 3.73
N TYR A 132 -1.66 15.96 3.98
CA TYR A 132 -1.87 16.48 5.32
C TYR A 132 -3.19 15.99 5.92
N ILE A 133 -4.28 15.98 5.15
CA ILE A 133 -5.57 15.43 5.60
C ILE A 133 -5.42 13.94 5.97
N ASN A 134 -4.83 13.13 5.09
CA ASN A 134 -4.60 11.70 5.36
C ASN A 134 -3.72 11.47 6.59
N PHE A 135 -2.68 12.28 6.74
CA PHE A 135 -1.79 12.23 7.89
C PHE A 135 -2.52 12.54 9.20
N ILE A 136 -3.33 13.61 9.24
CA ILE A 136 -4.13 14.00 10.41
C ILE A 136 -5.13 12.89 10.78
N ILE A 137 -5.80 12.28 9.79
CA ILE A 137 -6.73 11.17 10.01
C ILE A 137 -6.02 9.99 10.67
N ILE A 138 -4.84 9.63 10.18
CA ILE A 138 -4.07 8.49 10.71
C ILE A 138 -3.54 8.79 12.11
N ILE A 139 -3.00 9.98 12.36
CA ILE A 139 -2.57 10.41 13.69
C ILE A 139 -3.74 10.33 14.68
N THR A 140 -4.90 10.87 14.31
CA THR A 140 -6.12 10.81 15.13
C THR A 140 -6.50 9.36 15.45
N CYS A 141 -6.48 8.49 14.44
CA CYS A 141 -6.74 7.07 14.59
C CYS A 141 -5.78 6.39 15.57
N VAL A 142 -4.47 6.67 15.47
CA VAL A 142 -3.46 6.12 16.38
C VAL A 142 -3.62 6.64 17.81
N CYS A 143 -3.91 7.93 17.97
CA CYS A 143 -4.18 8.52 19.27
C CYS A 143 -5.36 7.81 19.94
N VAL A 144 -6.52 7.74 19.25
CA VAL A 144 -7.72 7.05 19.75
C VAL A 144 -7.41 5.60 20.12
N LEU A 145 -6.70 4.88 19.26
CA LEU A 145 -6.31 3.50 19.49
C LEU A 145 -5.44 3.36 20.75
N SER A 146 -4.43 4.22 20.89
CA SER A 146 -3.49 4.23 22.01
C SER A 146 -4.19 4.56 23.33
N PHE A 147 -5.13 5.52 23.34
CA PHE A 147 -5.92 5.85 24.53
C PHE A 147 -6.80 4.69 24.97
N LYS A 148 -7.54 4.07 24.04
CA LYS A 148 -8.42 2.92 24.35
C LYS A 148 -7.62 1.72 24.87
N LEU A 149 -6.41 1.50 24.35
CA LEU A 149 -5.49 0.47 24.85
C LEU A 149 -5.03 0.72 26.28
N ARG A 150 -4.66 1.97 26.59
CA ARG A 150 -4.23 2.37 27.94
C ARG A 150 -5.38 2.20 28.93
N GLN A 151 -6.59 2.63 28.56
CA GLN A 151 -7.79 2.47 29.37
C GLN A 151 -8.08 0.98 29.66
N SER A 152 -8.12 0.14 28.62
CA SER A 152 -8.35 -1.31 28.78
C SER A 152 -7.26 -2.00 29.63
N SER A 153 -6.01 -1.54 29.52
CA SER A 153 -4.90 -2.07 30.30
C SER A 153 -4.92 -1.63 31.77
N ALA A 154 -5.32 -0.39 32.05
CA ALA A 154 -5.43 0.15 33.40
C ALA A 154 -6.53 -0.56 34.19
N ILE A 155 -7.71 -0.74 33.60
CA ILE A 155 -8.85 -1.45 34.21
C ILE A 155 -8.43 -2.87 34.65
N ARG A 156 -7.67 -3.58 33.82
CA ARG A 156 -7.17 -4.92 34.17
C ARG A 156 -6.18 -4.90 35.34
N ARG A 157 -5.30 -3.89 35.43
CA ARG A 157 -4.35 -3.75 36.54
C ARG A 157 -5.09 -3.53 37.87
N SER A 158 -6.14 -2.72 37.86
CA SER A 158 -6.98 -2.44 39.03
C SER A 158 -7.78 -3.67 39.51
N HIS A 159 -8.18 -4.55 38.60
CA HIS A 159 -8.83 -5.82 38.96
C HIS A 159 -7.85 -6.90 39.43
N SER A 160 -6.60 -6.90 38.98
CA SER A 160 -5.58 -7.85 39.46
C SER A 160 -5.03 -7.52 40.85
N SER A 161 -5.06 -6.26 41.27
CA SER A 161 -4.59 -5.84 42.59
C SER A 161 -5.59 -6.05 43.72
N THR A 162 -6.87 -6.32 43.41
CA THR A 162 -7.95 -6.43 44.41
C THR A 162 -8.34 -7.87 44.73
N SER A 163 -7.84 -8.86 43.97
CA SER A 163 -8.19 -10.28 44.14
C SER A 163 -7.24 -11.07 45.07
N ALA A 164 -6.35 -10.40 45.80
CA ALA A 164 -5.43 -11.04 46.73
C ALA A 164 -5.98 -11.17 48.16
N THR A 165 -7.23 -10.76 48.44
CA THR A 165 -7.80 -10.87 49.78
C THR A 165 -9.28 -11.22 49.76
N ASN A 166 -9.54 -12.51 50.00
CA ASN A 166 -10.73 -13.13 50.58
C ASN A 166 -12.07 -13.24 49.81
N SER A 167 -12.60 -14.45 50.00
CA SER A 167 -14.01 -14.87 50.09
C SER A 167 -14.83 -15.11 48.82
N LYS A 168 -15.12 -16.42 48.65
CA LYS A 168 -16.35 -17.03 48.14
C LYS A 168 -17.57 -16.08 48.22
N GLN A 169 -18.01 -15.55 47.09
CA GLN A 169 -19.41 -15.24 46.84
C GLN A 169 -19.69 -15.25 45.34
N ALA A 170 -20.50 -16.23 44.93
CA ALA A 170 -21.10 -16.28 43.62
C ALA A 170 -22.19 -15.21 43.54
N MET A 171 -21.95 -14.11 42.84
CA MET A 171 -23.03 -13.20 42.43
C MET A 171 -22.63 -12.44 41.17
N LYS A 172 -23.45 -12.63 40.13
CA LYS A 172 -23.60 -11.86 38.88
C LYS A 172 -22.31 -11.37 38.20
N LYS A 173 -21.90 -12.19 37.22
CA LYS A 173 -21.02 -11.88 36.08
C LYS A 173 -21.31 -10.46 35.54
N PRO A 174 -20.47 -9.44 35.79
CA PRO A 174 -20.54 -8.22 35.00
C PRO A 174 -19.98 -8.58 33.62
N ASP A 175 -20.65 -8.13 32.56
CA ASP A 175 -20.27 -8.43 31.18
C ASP A 175 -18.78 -8.18 30.97
N ASN A 176 -18.08 -9.29 30.74
CA ASN A 176 -16.63 -9.38 30.70
C ASN A 176 -16.14 -8.81 29.37
N HIS A 177 -16.25 -7.49 29.20
CA HIS A 177 -15.75 -6.76 28.04
C HIS A 177 -14.26 -6.39 28.21
N GLY A 178 -13.58 -7.00 29.19
CA GLY A 178 -12.14 -6.96 29.35
C GLY A 178 -11.45 -7.70 28.19
N MET A 179 -10.83 -6.93 27.31
CA MET A 179 -10.15 -7.41 26.12
C MET A 179 -9.10 -8.49 26.46
N SER A 180 -9.19 -9.66 25.83
CA SER A 180 -8.32 -10.81 26.10
C SER A 180 -6.84 -10.45 25.83
N SER A 181 -5.89 -11.07 26.55
CA SER A 181 -4.45 -10.91 26.30
C SER A 181 -4.05 -11.19 24.85
N LYS A 182 -4.83 -12.04 24.15
CA LYS A 182 -4.67 -12.32 22.71
C LYS A 182 -5.08 -11.11 21.85
N ASP A 183 -6.18 -10.44 22.19
CA ASP A 183 -6.68 -9.26 21.48
C ASP A 183 -5.75 -8.06 21.70
N MET A 184 -5.22 -7.89 22.92
CA MET A 184 -4.19 -6.89 23.23
C MET A 184 -2.95 -7.02 22.34
N ARG A 185 -2.51 -8.25 22.06
CA ARG A 185 -1.35 -8.49 21.18
C ARG A 185 -1.63 -8.04 19.74
N VAL A 186 -2.82 -8.37 19.22
CA VAL A 186 -3.25 -7.94 17.88
C VAL A 186 -3.30 -6.41 17.80
N ILE A 187 -3.77 -5.74 18.85
CA ILE A 187 -3.91 -4.29 18.81
C ILE A 187 -2.55 -3.58 18.95
N LYS A 188 -1.64 -4.11 19.78
CA LYS A 188 -0.25 -3.62 19.83
C LYS A 188 0.44 -3.70 18.47
N SER A 189 0.18 -4.76 17.69
CA SER A 189 0.72 -4.86 16.33
C SER A 189 0.16 -3.78 15.40
N VAL A 190 -1.13 -3.46 15.53
CA VAL A 190 -1.77 -2.40 14.73
C VAL A 190 -1.17 -1.03 15.07
N VAL A 191 -0.98 -0.72 16.36
CA VAL A 191 -0.31 0.53 16.78
C VAL A 191 1.11 0.61 16.21
N LEU A 192 1.87 -0.48 16.29
CA LEU A 192 3.24 -0.51 15.74
C LEU A 192 3.26 -0.25 14.24
N VAL A 193 2.38 -0.91 13.47
CA VAL A 193 2.23 -0.67 12.03
C VAL A 193 1.89 0.80 11.74
N CYS A 194 0.98 1.39 12.50
CA CYS A 194 0.61 2.78 12.27
C CYS A 194 1.73 3.76 12.63
N ILE A 195 2.55 3.48 13.66
CA ILE A 195 3.73 4.30 13.98
C ILE A 195 4.75 4.24 12.83
N ILE A 196 5.03 3.04 12.31
CA ILE A 196 5.93 2.86 11.16
C ILE A 196 5.41 3.64 9.95
N PHE A 197 4.11 3.55 9.69
CA PHE A 197 3.46 4.31 8.62
C PHE A 197 3.64 5.82 8.80
N ILE A 198 3.36 6.37 10.00
CA ILE A 198 3.51 7.79 10.30
C ILE A 198 4.95 8.26 10.06
N THR A 199 5.95 7.51 10.57
CA THR A 199 7.36 7.89 10.40
C THR A 199 7.77 7.94 8.93
N SER A 200 7.33 6.96 8.13
CA SER A 200 7.60 6.96 6.68
C SER A 200 6.91 8.11 5.95
N GLU A 201 5.66 8.44 6.31
CA GLU A 201 4.91 9.55 5.68
C GLU A 201 5.46 10.93 6.04
N ILE A 202 6.03 11.11 7.25
CA ILE A 202 6.65 12.39 7.64
C ILE A 202 7.77 12.77 6.68
N LEU A 203 8.61 11.80 6.27
CA LEU A 203 9.71 12.05 5.33
C LEU A 203 9.17 12.59 4.00
N PHE A 204 8.07 12.01 3.51
CA PHE A 204 7.43 12.45 2.29
C PHE A 204 6.78 13.84 2.41
N LEU A 205 6.12 14.13 3.54
CA LEU A 205 5.53 15.44 3.84
C LEU A 205 6.59 16.54 3.89
N VAL A 206 7.71 16.31 4.57
CA VAL A 206 8.82 17.27 4.66
C VAL A 206 9.36 17.61 3.29
N TYR A 207 9.65 16.59 2.47
CA TYR A 207 10.12 16.77 1.11
C TYR A 207 9.10 17.51 0.22
N SER A 208 7.81 17.18 0.33
CA SER A 208 6.76 17.83 -0.46
C SER A 208 6.56 19.30 -0.09
N THR A 209 6.66 19.61 1.20
CA THR A 209 6.55 20.98 1.73
C THR A 209 7.77 21.82 1.35
N ALA A 210 8.97 21.24 1.41
CA ALA A 210 10.20 21.90 0.97
C ALA A 210 10.12 22.37 -0.49
N ARG A 211 9.52 21.55 -1.37
CA ARG A 211 9.26 21.91 -2.77
C ARG A 211 8.24 23.04 -2.92
N LEU A 212 7.25 23.13 -2.04
CA LEU A 212 6.24 24.18 -2.08
C LEU A 212 6.81 25.54 -1.65
N ILE A 213 7.68 25.55 -0.63
CA ILE A 213 8.30 26.76 -0.07
C ILE A 213 9.41 27.27 -1.01
N ASN A 214 10.28 26.37 -1.47
CA ASN A 214 11.42 26.73 -2.31
C ASN A 214 11.21 26.21 -3.73
N PRO A 215 10.83 27.06 -4.70
CA PRO A 215 10.71 26.65 -6.09
C PRO A 215 12.07 26.27 -6.71
N GLU A 216 13.19 26.65 -6.09
CA GLU A 216 14.53 26.18 -6.49
C GLU A 216 14.80 24.71 -6.08
N PHE A 217 13.99 24.16 -5.18
CA PHE A 217 13.98 22.74 -4.79
C PHE A 217 13.07 21.94 -5.72
N ASP A 218 13.43 21.92 -7.00
CA ASP A 218 12.68 21.22 -8.04
C ASP A 218 13.60 20.46 -9.00
N VAL A 219 13.02 19.57 -9.79
CA VAL A 219 13.71 18.71 -10.76
C VAL A 219 14.53 19.51 -11.77
N PHE A 220 14.07 20.69 -12.16
CA PHE A 220 14.69 21.50 -13.21
C PHE A 220 15.38 22.74 -12.64
N ALA A 221 15.70 22.73 -11.35
CA ALA A 221 16.22 23.89 -10.63
C ALA A 221 17.55 23.59 -9.94
N LYS A 222 18.16 24.62 -9.33
CA LYS A 222 19.54 24.57 -8.80
C LYS A 222 19.73 23.50 -7.72
N LEU A 223 18.71 23.20 -6.92
CA LEU A 223 18.78 22.20 -5.86
C LEU A 223 18.36 20.80 -6.33
N HIS A 224 18.47 20.51 -7.63
CA HIS A 224 18.10 19.22 -8.23
C HIS A 224 18.67 18.02 -7.46
N ASN A 225 19.98 18.00 -7.17
CA ASN A 225 20.62 16.86 -6.50
C ASN A 225 20.03 16.58 -5.11
N LEU A 226 19.78 17.63 -4.33
CA LEU A 226 19.17 17.50 -3.01
C LEU A 226 17.72 17.01 -3.14
N PHE A 227 16.97 17.55 -4.10
CA PHE A 227 15.63 17.11 -4.43
C PHE A 227 15.57 15.62 -4.79
N VAL A 228 16.47 15.17 -5.66
CA VAL A 228 16.61 13.77 -6.06
C VAL A 228 16.84 12.90 -4.83
N MET A 229 17.84 13.22 -4.01
CA MET A 229 18.17 12.45 -2.81
C MET A 229 17.00 12.35 -1.83
N SER A 230 16.40 13.48 -1.46
CA SER A 230 15.26 13.51 -0.54
C SER A 230 14.06 12.74 -1.09
N SER A 231 13.79 12.84 -2.39
CA SER A 231 12.70 12.10 -3.04
C SER A 231 12.94 10.59 -3.02
N THR A 232 14.18 10.15 -3.27
CA THR A 232 14.57 8.73 -3.27
C THR A 232 14.50 8.13 -1.87
N ILE A 233 14.97 8.85 -0.86
CA ILE A 233 14.89 8.42 0.54
C ILE A 233 13.43 8.25 0.96
N SER A 234 12.60 9.27 0.71
CA SER A 234 11.17 9.26 1.07
C SER A 234 10.42 8.12 0.38
N LEU A 235 10.71 7.90 -0.90
CA LEU A 235 10.11 6.81 -1.68
C LEU A 235 10.56 5.44 -1.16
N SER A 236 11.85 5.28 -0.82
CA SER A 236 12.38 4.04 -0.26
C SER A 236 11.73 3.72 1.09
N CYS A 237 11.60 4.70 1.98
CA CYS A 237 10.91 4.53 3.26
C CYS A 237 9.42 4.17 3.08
N SER A 238 8.77 4.68 2.04
CA SER A 238 7.39 4.34 1.70
C SER A 238 7.27 2.88 1.23
N TYR A 239 8.21 2.39 0.42
CA TYR A 239 8.24 0.99 0.01
C TYR A 239 8.59 0.04 1.16
N LEU A 240 9.51 0.44 2.04
CA LEU A 240 9.83 -0.35 3.23
C LEU A 240 8.63 -0.47 4.16
N ASN A 241 7.82 0.58 4.32
CA ASN A 241 6.59 0.54 5.10
C ASN A 241 5.63 -0.56 4.61
N ALA A 242 5.44 -0.70 3.29
CA ALA A 242 4.62 -1.77 2.72
C ALA A 242 5.18 -3.18 3.04
N SER A 243 6.51 -3.34 2.97
CA SER A 243 7.18 -4.61 3.22
C SER A 243 7.23 -5.01 4.70
N VAL A 244 7.47 -4.05 5.60
CA VAL A 244 7.62 -4.32 7.05
C VAL A 244 6.31 -4.81 7.68
N ASN A 245 5.17 -4.40 7.14
CA ASN A 245 3.85 -4.79 7.63
C ASN A 245 3.68 -6.32 7.71
N ILE A 246 4.16 -7.08 6.72
CA ILE A 246 4.03 -8.54 6.73
C ILE A 246 4.78 -9.18 7.90
N PHE A 247 5.99 -8.69 8.20
CA PHE A 247 6.83 -9.18 9.29
C PHE A 247 6.26 -8.82 10.65
N VAL A 248 5.72 -7.61 10.80
CA VAL A 248 5.06 -7.18 12.04
C VAL A 248 3.84 -8.06 12.32
N TYR A 249 2.98 -8.29 11.32
CA TYR A 249 1.83 -9.17 11.50
C TYR A 249 2.23 -10.62 11.76
N TYR A 250 3.26 -11.15 11.09
CA TYR A 250 3.72 -12.51 11.29
C TYR A 250 4.28 -12.77 12.70
N ASN A 251 5.08 -11.84 13.22
CA ASN A 251 5.71 -12.00 14.54
C ASN A 251 4.71 -11.78 15.69
N VAL A 252 3.76 -10.87 15.52
CA VAL A 252 2.91 -10.43 16.63
C VAL A 252 1.52 -11.09 16.60
N ASN A 253 0.95 -11.38 15.43
CA ASN A 253 -0.40 -11.95 15.33
C ASN A 253 -0.36 -13.47 15.14
N SER A 254 -0.61 -14.22 16.22
CA SER A 254 -0.60 -15.68 16.21
C SER A 254 -1.63 -16.31 15.26
N LYS A 255 -2.79 -15.66 15.04
CA LYS A 255 -3.79 -16.11 14.05
C LYS A 255 -3.29 -15.90 12.62
N TYR A 256 -2.64 -14.76 12.37
CA TYR A 256 -2.04 -14.46 11.06
C TYR A 256 -0.90 -15.44 10.74
N LYS A 257 -0.04 -15.74 11.73
CA LYS A 257 1.01 -16.75 11.61
C LYS A 257 0.44 -18.12 11.23
N LEU A 258 -0.63 -18.56 11.89
CA LEU A 258 -1.27 -19.85 11.61
C LEU A 258 -1.90 -19.89 10.21
N LEU A 259 -2.58 -18.83 9.79
CA LEU A 259 -3.10 -18.68 8.43
C LEU A 259 -1.97 -18.73 7.39
N CYS A 260 -0.90 -17.97 7.60
CA CYS A 260 0.26 -17.95 6.71
C CYS A 260 0.89 -19.34 6.58
N LEU A 261 1.10 -20.04 7.71
CA LEU A 261 1.60 -21.42 7.71
C LEU A 261 0.64 -22.39 7.00
N SER A 262 -0.68 -22.21 7.16
CA SER A 262 -1.68 -23.03 6.46
C SER A 262 -1.64 -22.82 4.95
N MET A 263 -1.46 -21.57 4.48
CA MET A 263 -1.30 -21.26 3.06
C MET A 263 0.01 -21.83 2.50
N LEU A 264 1.12 -21.69 3.24
CA LEU A 264 2.41 -22.27 2.85
C LEU A 264 2.36 -23.80 2.79
N ARG A 265 1.65 -24.45 3.73
CA ARG A 265 1.41 -25.90 3.67
C ARG A 265 0.56 -26.28 2.46
N LYS A 266 -0.49 -25.53 2.13
CA LYS A 266 -1.30 -25.76 0.92
C LYS A 266 -0.51 -25.56 -0.37
N ILE A 267 0.37 -24.56 -0.44
CA ILE A 267 1.27 -24.35 -1.60
C ILE A 267 2.26 -25.51 -1.70
N LYS A 268 2.86 -25.93 -0.58
CA LYS A 268 3.74 -27.10 -0.53
C LYS A 268 3.02 -28.37 -0.96
N GLN A 269 1.78 -28.59 -0.50
CA GLN A 269 0.93 -29.72 -0.89
C GLN A 269 0.48 -29.65 -2.35
N SER A 270 0.18 -28.46 -2.88
CA SER A 270 -0.16 -28.26 -4.29
C SER A 270 1.05 -28.47 -5.20
N ASN A 271 2.25 -28.06 -4.75
CA ASN A 271 3.50 -28.27 -5.49
C ASN A 271 3.95 -29.73 -5.39
N GLN A 272 3.77 -30.39 -4.24
CA GLN A 272 3.95 -31.84 -4.11
C GLN A 272 2.94 -32.60 -4.96
N GLY A 273 1.66 -32.23 -4.95
CA GLY A 273 0.63 -32.84 -5.80
C GLY A 273 0.92 -32.64 -7.30
N LYS A 274 1.49 -31.49 -7.71
CA LYS A 274 1.99 -31.28 -9.08
C LYS A 274 3.27 -32.07 -9.37
N LEU A 275 4.20 -32.20 -8.43
CA LEU A 275 5.38 -33.05 -8.58
C LEU A 275 5.01 -34.54 -8.63
N THR A 276 4.02 -34.97 -7.85
CA THR A 276 3.47 -36.33 -7.90
C THR A 276 2.68 -36.53 -9.18
N TYR A 277 1.89 -35.56 -9.65
CA TYR A 277 1.21 -35.64 -10.95
C TYR A 277 2.19 -35.64 -12.13
N LEU A 278 3.31 -34.92 -12.04
CA LEU A 278 4.40 -35.00 -13.01
C LEU A 278 5.14 -36.34 -12.90
N ASN A 279 5.51 -36.83 -11.71
CA ASN A 279 6.12 -38.16 -11.55
C ASN A 279 5.17 -39.29 -11.97
N THR A 280 3.87 -39.16 -11.75
CA THR A 280 2.85 -40.11 -12.21
C THR A 280 2.63 -39.98 -13.71
N LYS A 281 2.70 -38.78 -14.33
CA LYS A 281 2.68 -38.64 -15.80
C LYS A 281 3.98 -39.10 -16.46
N TYR A 282 5.15 -38.92 -15.86
CA TYR A 282 6.42 -39.44 -16.36
C TYR A 282 6.54 -40.95 -16.14
N SER A 283 5.95 -41.50 -15.06
CA SER A 283 5.81 -42.95 -14.86
C SER A 283 4.70 -43.57 -15.72
N LEU A 284 3.63 -42.84 -16.06
CA LEU A 284 2.58 -43.28 -16.98
C LEU A 284 3.03 -43.19 -18.44
N PHE A 285 3.89 -42.23 -18.81
CA PHE A 285 4.49 -42.22 -20.15
C PHE A 285 5.47 -43.40 -20.35
N THR A 286 5.92 -44.04 -19.28
CA THR A 286 6.68 -45.30 -19.33
C THR A 286 5.80 -46.55 -19.21
N PHE A 287 4.52 -46.44 -18.83
CA PHE A 287 3.61 -47.58 -18.65
C PHE A 287 2.47 -47.68 -19.68
N THR A 288 2.16 -46.63 -20.44
CA THR A 288 1.17 -46.68 -21.55
C THR A 288 1.79 -47.15 -22.88
N VAL A 289 2.86 -47.95 -22.81
CA VAL A 289 3.28 -48.88 -23.89
C VAL A 289 2.90 -50.33 -23.53
N PHE A 290 2.51 -50.60 -22.28
CA PHE A 290 2.01 -51.92 -21.85
C PHE A 290 0.48 -51.90 -21.67
N ALA A 291 -0.19 -51.35 -22.69
CA ALA A 291 -1.58 -51.68 -23.02
C ALA A 291 -1.60 -52.85 -24.01
N THR A 292 -0.84 -53.90 -23.68
CA THR A 292 -1.07 -55.27 -24.12
C THR A 292 -1.34 -56.06 -22.85
N ASN A 293 -2.39 -56.87 -22.90
CA ASN A 293 -2.90 -57.70 -21.82
C ASN A 293 -3.86 -56.95 -20.91
N LEU A 294 -5.12 -57.03 -21.31
CA LEU A 294 -6.03 -58.08 -20.83
C LEU A 294 -6.78 -57.40 -19.68
N SER A 295 -8.01 -56.97 -19.93
CA SER A 295 -9.14 -57.90 -19.91
C SER A 295 -9.08 -58.71 -18.63
N ASP A 296 -10.11 -58.57 -17.81
CA ASP A 296 -10.75 -59.69 -17.12
C ASP A 296 -11.30 -59.25 -15.76
N TYR A 297 -12.58 -58.87 -15.85
CA TYR A 297 -13.65 -59.10 -14.88
C TYR A 297 -13.93 -58.06 -13.78
N CYS A 298 -15.19 -57.58 -13.87
CA CYS A 298 -16.02 -56.81 -12.93
C CYS A 298 -15.80 -55.30 -12.84
#